data_AF-A0A7H2BGY1-F1
#
_entry.id   AF-A0A7H2BGY1-F1
#
_cell.length_a   1.000
_cell.length_b   1.000
_cell.length_c   1.000
_cell.angle_alpha   90.00
_cell.angle_beta   90.00
_cell.angle_gamma   90.00
#
_symmetry.space_group_name_H-M   'P 1'
#
loop_
_entity.id
_entity.type
_entity.pdbx_description
1 polymer ?
#
loop_
_entity_poly.entity_id
_entity_poly.type
_entity_poly.pdbx_seq_one_letter_code
_entity_poly.pdbx_strand_id
1 'polypeptide(L)' 'MEYCYKLKGIDGISNHGDSGGPFFVNDQLVGVNVTGSHVADFYPNEVSGSMQLAPFVPWIERTAGVKALEFER' A
#
# COMPACT_ATOMS: atom_id res chain seq x y z
N MET A 1 -6.77 -1.36 11.53
CA MET A 1 -7.47 -1.36 10.23
C MET A 1 -7.38 -2.77 9.67
N GLU A 2 -8.52 -3.41 9.45
CA GLU A 2 -8.64 -4.83 9.11
C GLU A 2 -7.96 -5.19 7.77
N TYR A 3 -7.92 -4.26 6.82
CA TYR A 3 -7.42 -4.48 5.46
C TYR A 3 -6.10 -3.74 5.18
N CYS A 4 -5.22 -3.59 6.17
CA CYS A 4 -3.93 -2.96 5.93
C CYS A 4 -2.77 -3.93 6.09
N TYR A 5 -1.86 -3.94 5.12
CA TYR A 5 -0.52 -4.44 5.32
C TYR A 5 0.18 -3.61 6.41
N LYS A 6 0.92 -4.28 7.28
CA LYS A 6 1.87 -3.65 8.20
C LYS A 6 3.25 -3.83 7.60
N LEU A 7 3.87 -2.74 7.19
CA LEU A 7 5.17 -2.74 6.53
C LEU A 7 6.18 -2.20 7.52
N LYS A 8 7.23 -2.97 7.81
CA LYS A 8 8.35 -2.51 8.62
C LYS A 8 9.47 -2.08 7.69
N GLY A 9 9.95 -0.86 7.84
CA GLY A 9 11.07 -0.38 7.03
C GLY A 9 12.38 -1.10 7.39
N ILE A 10 13.25 -1.23 6.40
CA ILE A 10 14.63 -1.75 6.55
C ILE A 10 15.61 -0.62 6.22
N ASP A 11 15.41 0.01 5.06
CA ASP A 11 16.19 1.09 4.48
C ASP A 11 15.37 2.38 4.26
N GLY A 12 14.04 2.30 4.40
CA GLY A 12 13.13 3.43 4.32
C GLY A 12 11.70 3.03 4.64
N ILE A 13 10.83 4.02 4.81
CA ILE A 13 9.41 3.81 5.06
C ILE A 13 8.57 5.01 4.64
N SER A 14 7.28 4.78 4.35
CA SER A 14 6.34 5.84 3.98
C SER A 14 6.25 6.94 5.06
N ASN A 15 6.19 8.19 4.63
CA ASN A 15 6.05 9.39 5.46
C ASN A 15 4.91 10.30 4.92
N HIS A 16 4.81 11.52 5.44
CA HIS A 16 3.90 12.55 4.93
C HIS A 16 4.17 12.86 3.47
N GLY A 17 3.10 12.91 2.68
CA GLY A 17 3.16 13.08 1.24
C GLY A 17 3.05 11.78 0.45
N ASP A 18 3.34 10.63 1.07
CA ASP A 18 3.21 9.32 0.42
C ASP A 18 1.79 8.73 0.48
N SER A 19 0.90 9.32 1.30
CA SER A 19 -0.50 8.91 1.40
C SER A 19 -1.19 8.98 0.04
N GLY A 20 -1.84 7.88 -0.36
CA GLY A 20 -2.43 7.70 -1.68
C GLY A 20 -1.46 7.14 -2.73
N GLY A 21 -0.16 7.06 -2.41
CA GLY A 21 0.86 6.47 -3.26
C GLY A 21 0.72 4.94 -3.39
N PRO A 22 1.25 4.35 -4.48
CA PRO A 22 1.14 2.92 -4.74
C PRO A 22 2.11 2.09 -3.88
N PHE A 23 1.66 0.90 -3.47
CA PHE A 23 2.52 -0.15 -2.94
C PHE A 23 2.58 -1.32 -3.94
N PHE A 24 3.78 -1.60 -4.45
CA PHE A 24 4.04 -2.62 -5.45
C PHE A 24 4.75 -3.85 -4.85
N VAL A 25 4.39 -5.02 -5.36
CA VAL A 25 5.14 -6.28 -5.17
C VAL A 25 5.28 -6.92 -6.54
N ASN A 26 6.51 -7.24 -6.96
CA ASN A 26 6.80 -7.81 -8.29
C ASN A 26 6.13 -7.03 -9.44
N ASP A 27 6.28 -5.70 -9.46
CA ASP A 27 5.66 -4.77 -10.43
C ASP A 27 4.11 -4.74 -10.44
N GLN A 28 3.45 -5.43 -9.50
CA GLN A 28 2.00 -5.45 -9.38
C GLN A 28 1.52 -4.57 -8.22
N LEU A 29 0.52 -3.73 -8.48
CA LEU A 29 -0.06 -2.83 -7.49
C LEU A 29 -0.91 -3.65 -6.50
N VAL A 30 -0.42 -3.82 -5.27
CA VAL A 30 -1.10 -4.61 -4.22
C VAL A 30 -1.78 -3.75 -3.17
N GLY A 31 -1.39 -2.47 -3.07
CA GLY A 31 -1.90 -1.60 -2.05
C GLY A 31 -1.75 -0.11 -2.33
N VAL A 32 -2.35 0.67 -1.45
CA VAL A 32 -2.26 2.13 -1.42
C VAL A 32 -1.81 2.58 -0.04
N ASN A 33 -0.75 3.37 0.04
CA ASN A 33 -0.22 3.87 1.30
C ASN A 33 -1.25 4.75 2.01
N VAL A 34 -1.46 4.50 3.30
CA VAL A 34 -2.45 5.24 4.12
C VAL A 34 -1.78 5.94 5.28
N THR A 35 -0.95 5.20 6.02
CA THR A 35 -0.32 5.69 7.26
C THR A 35 1.19 5.51 7.20
N GLY A 36 1.93 6.54 7.55
CA GLY A 36 3.38 6.52 7.72
C GLY A 36 3.79 7.10 9.06
N SER A 37 5.04 6.88 9.46
CA SER A 37 5.58 7.49 10.68
C SER A 37 6.12 8.88 10.36
N HIS A 38 5.82 9.87 11.21
CA HIS A 38 6.36 11.23 11.10
C HIS A 38 7.88 11.31 11.29
N VAL A 39 8.49 10.23 11.76
CA VAL A 39 9.92 10.14 12.06
C VAL A 39 10.63 9.14 11.14
N ALA A 40 10.00 8.74 10.04
CA ALA A 40 10.55 7.82 9.05
C ALA A 40 11.97 8.18 8.59
N ASP A 41 12.24 9.49 8.44
CA ASP A 41 13.53 10.04 8.02
C ASP A 41 14.66 9.77 9.04
N PHE A 42 14.31 9.45 10.29
CA PHE A 42 15.25 9.24 11.40
C PHE A 42 15.22 7.82 11.96
N TYR A 43 14.13 7.06 11.74
CA TYR A 43 13.93 5.73 12.29
C TYR A 43 13.39 4.77 11.23
N PRO A 44 14.28 4.05 10.51
CA PRO A 44 13.86 3.16 9.43
C PRO A 44 13.07 1.94 9.93
N ASN A 45 13.15 1.59 11.23
CA ASN A 45 12.49 0.43 11.81
C ASN A 45 11.01 0.64 12.18
N GLU A 46 10.45 1.81 11.87
CA GLU A 46 9.04 2.13 12.11
C GLU A 46 8.09 1.26 11.27
N VAL A 47 6.79 1.37 11.54
CA VAL A 47 5.75 0.63 10.81
C VAL A 47 4.83 1.60 10.06
N SER A 48 4.64 1.34 8.75
CA SER A 48 3.65 1.99 7.91
C SER A 48 2.53 1.03 7.54
N GLY A 49 1.46 1.61 6.99
CA GLY A 49 0.24 0.92 6.62
C GLY A 49 -0.13 1.20 5.18
N SER A 50 -0.33 0.13 4.42
CA SER A 50 -0.89 0.18 3.07
C SER A 50 -2.21 -0.58 3.03
N MET A 51 -3.27 0.05 2.52
CA MET A 51 -4.56 -0.62 2.28
C MET A 51 -4.36 -1.73 1.26
N GLN A 52 -4.84 -2.92 1.54
CA GLN A 52 -4.84 -4.05 0.61
C GLN A 52 -5.88 -3.80 -0.47
N LEU A 53 -5.53 -3.96 -1.74
CA LEU A 53 -6.48 -3.76 -2.84
C LEU A 53 -7.42 -4.94 -3.06
N ALA A 54 -6.98 -6.16 -2.78
CA ALA A 54 -7.73 -7.38 -3.10
C ALA A 54 -9.20 -7.37 -2.60
N PRO A 55 -9.51 -6.96 -1.36
CA PRO A 55 -10.89 -6.87 -0.88
C PRO A 55 -11.75 -5.85 -1.63
N PHE A 56 -11.13 -4.85 -2.27
CA PHE A 56 -11.82 -3.73 -2.93
C PHE A 56 -11.86 -3.88 -4.47
N VAL A 57 -11.21 -4.89 -5.04
CA VAL A 57 -11.21 -5.14 -6.50
C VAL A 57 -12.62 -5.08 -7.11
N PRO A 58 -13.66 -5.75 -6.54
CA PRO A 58 -15.01 -5.67 -7.12
C PRO A 58 -15.60 -4.24 -7.16
N TRP A 59 -15.27 -3.40 -6.17
CA TRP A 59 -15.69 -2.00 -6.16
C TRP A 59 -14.91 -1.17 -7.17
N ILE A 60 -13.59 -1.38 -7.27
CA ILE A 60 -12.71 -0.69 -8.22
C ILE A 60 -13.13 -0.98 -9.65
N GLU A 61 -13.31 -2.25 -10.03
CA GLU A 61 -13.73 -2.64 -11.37
C GLU A 61 -15.05 -2.00 -11.77
N ARG A 62 -16.04 -2.04 -10.86
CA ARG A 62 -17.36 -1.46 -11.10
C ARG A 62 -17.31 0.07 -11.24
N THR A 63 -16.48 0.73 -10.43
CA THR A 63 -16.47 2.20 -10.33
C THR A 63 -15.60 2.85 -11.40
N ALA A 64 -14.43 2.26 -11.68
CA ALA A 64 -13.47 2.78 -12.65
C ALA A 64 -13.65 2.20 -14.06
N GLY A 65 -14.47 1.16 -14.23
CA GLY A 65 -14.67 0.51 -15.53
C GLY A 65 -13.45 -0.26 -16.03
N VAL A 66 -12.62 -0.76 -15.10
CA VAL A 66 -11.39 -1.51 -15.38
C VAL A 66 -11.55 -2.99 -15.00
N LYS A 67 -10.61 -3.82 -15.42
CA LYS A 67 -10.48 -5.21 -14.97
C LYS A 67 -9.13 -5.43 -14.30
N ALA A 68 -9.16 -6.03 -13.11
CA ALA A 68 -7.95 -6.49 -12.46
C ALA A 68 -7.40 -7.69 -13.24
N LEU A 69 -6.10 -7.66 -13.50
CA LEU A 69 -5.39 -8.83 -14.00
C LEU A 69 -5.11 -9.78 -12.82
N GLU A 70 -5.00 -11.07 -13.10
CA GLU A 70 -4.60 -12.02 -12.07
C GLU A 70 -3.19 -11.71 -11.56
N PHE A 71 -2.98 -11.96 -10.28
CA PHE A 71 -1.66 -11.83 -9.67
C PHE A 71 -0.78 -12.96 -10.19
N GLU A 72 0.29 -12.64 -10.91
CA GLU A 72 1.23 -13.64 -11.41
C GLU A 72 2.12 -14.04 -10.22
N ARG A 73 2.09 -15.33 -9.86
CA ARG A 73 2.83 -15.86 -8.70
C ARG A 73 4.29 -16.14 -9.03
#